data_AF-A0A9D4HU62-F1
#
_entry.id   AF-A0A9D4HU62-F1
#
_cell.length_a   1.000
_cell.length_b   1.000
_cell.length_c   1.000
_cell.angle_alpha   90.00
_cell.angle_beta   90.00
_cell.angle_gamma   90.00
#
_symmetry.space_group_name_H-M   'P 1'
#
loop_
_entity.id
_entity.type
_entity.pdbx_description
1 polymer ?
#
loop_
_entity_poly.entity_id
_entity_poly.type
_entity_poly.pdbx_seq_one_letter_code
_entity_poly.pdbx_strand_id
1 'polypeptide(L)'
;MILWMYLYCYARASPPHSFFHVDDFQSPEELAKYLRMLDEKDDLYNKYFRWKGTGNFINTFFRCRICAMLHDTSRASNVYRDLEKWWRGPEVCIGQDSWRQHQRTSKYIVEDYLL
;
A
#
# COMPACT_ATOMS: atom_id res chain seq x y z
N MET A 1 -4.45 5.39 6.42
CA MET A 1 -4.33 3.93 6.25
C MET A 1 -2.84 3.62 6.20
N ILE A 2 -2.27 3.11 7.30
CA ILE A 2 -0.83 2.79 7.40
C ILE A 2 -0.62 1.47 6.68
N LEU A 3 0.26 1.45 5.69
CA LEU A 3 0.26 0.40 4.70
C LEU A 3 1.71 0.15 4.27
N TRP A 4 2.16 -1.10 4.47
CA TRP A 4 3.54 -1.57 4.39
C TRP A 4 3.82 -2.25 3.04
N MET A 5 3.74 -1.47 1.97
CA MET A 5 4.10 -1.81 0.60
C MET A 5 4.93 -0.64 0.08
N TYR A 6 5.78 -0.88 -0.91
CA TYR A 6 6.67 0.13 -1.47
C TYR A 6 5.98 1.45 -1.82
N LEU A 7 6.64 2.58 -1.52
CA LEU A 7 6.18 3.92 -1.92
C LEU A 7 5.78 3.98 -3.41
N TYR A 8 6.54 3.35 -4.30
CA TYR A 8 6.25 3.31 -5.74
C TYR A 8 4.90 2.66 -6.05
N CYS A 9 4.60 1.52 -5.43
CA CYS A 9 3.34 0.83 -5.63
C CYS A 9 2.17 1.62 -5.04
N TYR A 10 2.39 2.31 -3.90
CA TYR A 10 1.36 3.17 -3.33
C TYR A 10 1.08 4.42 -4.15
N ALA A 11 2.11 5.13 -4.60
CA ALA A 11 1.93 6.33 -5.41
C ALA A 11 1.15 6.01 -6.70
N ARG A 12 1.44 4.88 -7.34
CA ARG A 12 0.72 4.43 -8.55
C ARG A 12 -0.70 3.92 -8.30
N ALA A 13 -0.94 3.29 -7.15
CA ALA A 13 -2.23 2.64 -6.86
C ALA A 13 -3.18 3.52 -6.04
N SER A 14 -2.69 4.60 -5.43
CA SER A 14 -3.44 5.45 -4.52
C SER A 14 -3.66 6.83 -5.14
N PRO A 15 -4.79 7.49 -4.82
CA PRO A 15 -4.99 8.88 -5.21
C PRO A 15 -3.86 9.79 -4.68
N PRO A 16 -3.50 10.85 -5.42
CA PRO A 16 -2.54 11.84 -4.93
C PRO A 16 -2.95 12.42 -3.57
N HIS A 17 -1.96 12.68 -2.71
CA HIS A 17 -2.14 13.22 -1.36
C HIS A 17 -3.07 12.40 -0.44
N SER A 18 -3.37 11.13 -0.76
CA SER A 18 -4.23 10.28 0.07
C SER A 18 -3.49 9.53 1.18
N PHE A 19 -2.16 9.60 1.20
CA PHE A 19 -1.32 8.90 2.14
C PHE A 19 0.00 9.65 2.37
N PHE A 20 0.70 9.29 3.44
CA PHE A 20 2.10 9.60 3.67
C PHE A 20 2.86 8.29 3.84
N HIS A 21 4.13 8.24 3.48
CA HIS A 21 4.92 7.02 3.59
C HIS A 21 5.77 7.05 4.86
N VAL A 22 5.92 5.89 5.51
CA VAL A 22 6.68 5.80 6.77
C VAL A 22 8.15 6.16 6.59
N ASP A 23 8.71 5.95 5.40
CA ASP A 23 10.09 6.33 5.06
C ASP A 23 10.27 7.83 4.78
N ASP A 24 9.20 8.62 4.77
CA ASP A 24 9.31 10.08 4.66
C ASP A 24 9.73 10.71 6.00
N PHE A 25 9.78 9.91 7.07
CA PHE A 25 10.21 10.30 8.41
C PHE A 25 11.58 9.70 8.71
N GLN A 26 12.46 10.49 9.33
CA GLN A 26 13.82 10.07 9.66
C GLN A 26 13.84 9.04 10.80
N SER A 27 12.81 9.03 11.65
CA SER A 27 12.71 8.07 12.75
C SER A 27 11.26 7.72 13.13
N PRO A 28 11.03 6.58 13.80
CA PRO A 28 9.71 6.24 14.35
C PRO A 28 9.16 7.30 15.31
N GLU A 29 10.03 7.98 16.07
CA GLU A 29 9.64 9.06 16.98
C GLU A 29 9.11 10.28 16.23
N GLU A 30 9.72 10.63 15.09
CA GLU A 30 9.24 11.70 14.22
C GLU A 30 7.87 11.36 13.63
N LEU A 31 7.71 10.14 13.12
CA LEU A 31 6.42 9.64 12.66
C LEU A 31 5.36 9.70 13.77
N ALA A 32 5.70 9.27 14.99
CA ALA A 32 4.77 9.31 16.11
C ALA A 32 4.35 10.75 16.49
N LYS A 33 5.28 11.71 16.44
CA LYS A 33 4.97 13.13 16.62
C LYS A 33 4.03 13.65 15.54
N TYR A 34 4.28 13.28 14.29
CA TYR A 34 3.44 13.65 13.16
C TYR A 34 2.02 13.08 13.27
N LEU A 35 1.89 11.81 13.65
CA LEU A 35 0.60 11.16 13.88
C LEU A 35 -0.20 11.85 14.98
N ARG A 36 0.43 12.22 16.10
CA ARG A 36 -0.25 12.99 17.17
C ARG A 36 -0.75 14.34 16.68
N MET A 37 0.07 15.06 15.92
CA MET A 37 -0.35 16.34 15.34
C MET A 37 -1.55 16.18 14.38
N LEU A 38 -1.61 15.10 13.59
CA LEU A 38 -2.75 14.82 12.72
C LEU A 38 -4.02 14.51 13.52
N ASP A 39 -3.90 13.72 14.59
CA ASP A 39 -5.02 13.37 15.47
C ASP A 39 -5.62 14.59 16.17
N GLU A 40 -4.77 15.55 16.57
CA GLU A 40 -5.21 16.80 17.21
C GLU A 40 -5.85 17.81 16.22
N LYS A 41 -5.61 17.67 14.91
CA LYS A 41 -5.98 18.67 13.90
C LYS A 41 -6.81 18.04 12.78
N ASP A 42 -8.11 17.94 13.02
CA ASP A 42 -9.10 17.41 12.07
C ASP A 42 -8.96 17.99 10.66
N ASP A 43 -8.73 19.30 10.53
CA ASP A 43 -8.56 19.94 9.22
C ASP A 43 -7.37 19.40 8.42
N LEU A 44 -6.26 19.09 9.10
CA LEU A 44 -5.08 18.51 8.47
C LEU A 44 -5.33 17.04 8.13
N TYR A 45 -5.94 16.28 9.06
CA TYR A 45 -6.31 14.90 8.81
C TYR A 45 -7.28 14.77 7.62
N ASN A 46 -8.26 15.66 7.53
CA ASN A 46 -9.27 15.68 6.47
C ASN A 46 -8.68 16.01 5.09
N LYS A 47 -7.51 16.65 4.99
CA LYS A 47 -6.82 16.85 3.69
C LYS A 47 -6.54 15.52 2.99
N TYR A 48 -6.20 14.46 3.74
CA TYR A 48 -5.95 13.13 3.20
C TYR A 48 -7.19 12.43 2.62
N PHE A 49 -8.37 13.00 2.80
CA PHE A 49 -9.63 12.47 2.28
C PHE A 49 -10.24 13.32 1.18
N ARG A 50 -9.61 14.44 0.77
CA ARG A 50 -10.15 15.32 -0.29
C ARG A 50 -10.32 14.66 -1.64
N TRP A 51 -9.55 13.60 -1.91
CA TRP A 51 -9.72 12.77 -3.10
C TRP A 51 -11.05 12.01 -3.12
N LYS A 52 -11.74 11.85 -1.98
CA LYS A 52 -13.07 11.24 -1.95
C LYS A 52 -14.04 12.14 -2.70
N GLY A 53 -14.47 11.69 -3.88
CA GLY A 53 -15.36 12.44 -4.78
C GLY A 53 -14.70 12.93 -6.06
N THR A 54 -13.38 12.79 -6.21
CA THR A 54 -12.67 13.14 -7.46
C THR A 54 -12.64 12.00 -8.49
N GLY A 55 -13.14 10.82 -8.13
CA GLY A 55 -13.17 9.64 -9.00
C GLY A 55 -14.52 8.93 -8.99
N ASN A 56 -14.73 8.07 -9.98
CA ASN A 56 -15.93 7.24 -10.09
C ASN A 56 -15.65 5.84 -9.55
N PHE A 57 -16.55 5.34 -8.70
CA PHE A 57 -16.52 3.93 -8.30
C PHE A 57 -17.07 3.08 -9.43
N ILE A 58 -16.17 2.36 -10.12
CA ILE A 58 -16.58 1.36 -11.10
C ILE A 58 -16.94 0.08 -10.34
N ASN A 59 -18.20 -0.32 -10.39
CA ASN A 59 -18.60 -1.63 -9.88
C ASN A 59 -18.08 -2.71 -10.81
N THR A 60 -16.94 -3.30 -10.46
CA THR A 60 -16.34 -4.43 -11.19
C THR A 60 -16.96 -5.77 -10.83
N PHE A 61 -18.01 -5.78 -10.00
CA PHE A 61 -18.60 -6.98 -9.40
C PHE A 61 -17.57 -7.87 -8.71
N PHE A 62 -16.56 -7.25 -8.09
CA PHE A 62 -15.44 -7.92 -7.43
C PHE A 62 -15.91 -9.03 -6.45
N ARG A 63 -16.95 -8.74 -5.65
CA ARG A 63 -17.55 -9.72 -4.72
C ARG A 63 -18.09 -10.95 -5.46
N CYS A 64 -18.83 -10.75 -6.55
CA CYS A 64 -19.37 -11.84 -7.36
C CYS A 64 -18.25 -12.64 -8.04
N ARG A 65 -17.18 -11.98 -8.52
CA ARG A 65 -16.03 -12.65 -9.14
C ARG A 65 -15.28 -13.53 -8.15
N ILE A 66 -15.04 -13.06 -6.92
CA ILE A 66 -14.42 -13.88 -5.87
C ILE A 66 -15.32 -15.07 -5.53
N CYS A 67 -16.62 -14.83 -5.35
CA CYS A 67 -17.58 -15.88 -5.06
C CYS A 67 -17.56 -16.97 -6.16
N ALA A 68 -17.62 -16.58 -7.43
CA ALA A 68 -17.54 -17.51 -8.55
C ALA A 68 -16.21 -18.30 -8.57
N MET A 69 -15.08 -17.64 -8.30
CA MET A 69 -13.78 -18.32 -8.21
C MET A 69 -13.69 -19.29 -7.03
N LEU A 70 -14.34 -18.99 -5.91
CA LEU A 70 -14.35 -19.86 -4.72
C LEU A 70 -15.24 -21.10 -4.94
N HIS A 71 -16.31 -20.96 -5.72
CA HIS A 71 -17.22 -22.05 -6.07
C HIS A 71 -16.83 -22.80 -7.36
N ASP A 72 -15.72 -22.44 -7.99
CA ASP A 72 -15.19 -23.13 -9.15
C ASP A 72 -14.50 -24.44 -8.72
N THR A 73 -15.27 -25.53 -8.71
CA THR A 73 -14.79 -26.88 -8.35
C THR A 73 -13.87 -27.50 -9.41
N SER A 74 -13.74 -26.88 -10.58
CA SER A 74 -12.80 -27.33 -11.61
C SER A 74 -11.35 -26.91 -11.32
N ARG A 75 -11.14 -25.94 -10.42
CA ARG A 75 -9.82 -25.50 -9.98
C ARG A 75 -9.24 -26.46 -8.96
N ALA A 76 -7.98 -26.83 -9.15
CA ALA A 76 -7.21 -27.53 -8.13
C ALA A 76 -7.08 -26.65 -6.87
N SER A 77 -7.18 -27.27 -5.70
CA SER A 77 -6.89 -26.59 -4.45
C SER A 77 -5.38 -26.33 -4.35
N ASN A 78 -5.01 -25.11 -3.97
CA ASN A 78 -3.62 -24.80 -3.67
C ASN A 78 -3.38 -25.05 -2.18
N VAL A 79 -2.48 -25.98 -1.86
CA VAL A 79 -2.03 -26.26 -0.49
C VAL A 79 -0.58 -25.84 -0.35
N TYR A 80 -0.35 -24.81 0.44
CA TYR A 80 0.99 -24.32 0.75
C TYR A 80 1.42 -24.86 2.11
N ARG A 81 2.41 -25.75 2.11
CA ARG A 81 2.94 -26.35 3.36
C ARG A 81 3.79 -25.38 4.17
N ASP A 82 4.37 -24.39 3.49
CA ASP A 82 5.23 -23.37 4.08
C ASP A 82 4.77 -22.02 3.53
N LEU A 83 4.09 -21.25 4.39
CA LEU A 83 3.55 -19.95 4.03
C LEU A 83 4.66 -18.92 3.84
N GLU A 84 5.74 -18.99 4.61
CA GLU A 84 6.86 -18.04 4.49
C GLU A 84 7.61 -18.25 3.18
N LYS A 85 7.87 -19.51 2.82
CA LYS A 85 8.47 -19.83 1.51
C LYS A 85 7.57 -19.40 0.35
N TRP A 86 6.26 -19.54 0.46
CA TRP A 86 5.32 -19.11 -0.58
C TRP A 86 5.25 -17.58 -0.69
N TRP A 87 5.18 -16.88 0.44
CA TRP A 87 4.97 -15.44 0.49
C TRP A 87 6.25 -14.64 0.23
N ARG A 88 7.39 -15.09 0.76
CA ARG A 88 8.70 -14.41 0.75
C ARG A 88 9.87 -15.40 0.62
N GLY A 89 9.71 -16.37 -0.26
CA GLY A 89 10.78 -17.27 -0.67
C GLY A 89 11.87 -16.55 -1.48
N PRO A 90 13.01 -17.22 -1.72
CA PRO A 90 14.16 -16.63 -2.41
C PRO A 90 13.90 -16.22 -3.87
N GLU A 91 12.82 -16.70 -4.48
CA GLU A 91 12.43 -16.36 -5.86
C GLU A 91 11.39 -15.22 -5.95
N VAL A 92 10.94 -14.68 -4.81
CA VAL A 92 9.98 -13.58 -4.74
C VAL A 92 10.75 -12.24 -4.66
N CYS A 93 10.25 -11.17 -5.30
CA CYS A 93 10.85 -9.84 -5.17
C CYS A 93 11.01 -9.45 -3.67
N ILE A 94 12.17 -8.88 -3.30
CA ILE A 94 12.73 -8.67 -1.93
C ILE A 94 13.25 -9.95 -1.24
N GLY A 95 12.68 -11.13 -1.51
CA GLY A 95 13.04 -12.35 -0.79
C GLY A 95 12.93 -12.18 0.74
N GLN A 96 14.01 -12.55 1.45
CA GLN A 96 14.14 -12.41 2.90
C GLN A 96 14.70 -11.05 3.34
N ASP A 97 15.03 -10.16 2.39
CA ASP A 97 15.72 -8.91 2.69
C ASP A 97 14.79 -7.85 3.32
N SER A 98 15.39 -6.86 3.97
CA SER A 98 14.65 -5.71 4.47
C SER A 98 14.36 -4.73 3.34
N TRP A 99 13.13 -4.23 3.25
CA TRP A 99 12.76 -3.15 2.33
C TRP A 99 13.59 -1.88 2.51
N ARG A 100 14.28 -1.71 3.66
CA ARG A 100 15.21 -0.59 3.91
C ARG A 100 16.55 -0.73 3.17
N GLN A 101 16.91 -1.94 2.75
CA GLN A 101 18.20 -2.25 2.13
C GLN A 101 18.15 -2.19 0.59
N HIS A 102 16.95 -2.12 -0.01
CA HIS A 102 16.77 -1.89 -1.44
C HIS A 102 16.57 -0.40 -1.73
N GLN A 103 17.56 0.24 -2.33
CA GLN A 103 17.50 1.65 -2.72
C GLN A 103 16.48 1.89 -3.84
N ARG A 104 15.68 2.96 -3.67
CA ARG A 104 14.70 3.50 -4.61
C ARG A 104 15.33 3.82 -5.98
N THR A 105 15.24 2.96 -6.96
CA THR A 105 15.49 3.32 -8.38
C THR A 105 14.19 3.48 -9.13
N SER A 106 13.52 4.63 -8.96
CA SER A 106 12.60 5.14 -9.98
C SER A 106 12.72 6.65 -10.06
N LYS A 107 13.31 7.12 -11.16
CA LYS A 107 13.57 8.53 -11.50
C LYS A 107 12.27 9.31 -11.81
N TYR A 108 11.12 8.64 -11.93
CA TYR A 108 9.97 9.15 -12.68
C TYR A 108 8.71 9.48 -11.86
N ILE A 109 8.73 9.43 -10.52
CA ILE A 109 7.49 9.63 -9.71
C ILE A 109 7.67 10.70 -8.61
N VAL A 110 8.83 11.33 -8.45
CA VAL A 110 9.10 12.16 -7.26
C VAL A 110 8.63 13.61 -7.39
N GLU A 111 8.46 14.16 -8.59
CA GLU A 111 8.18 15.60 -8.77
C GLU A 111 6.72 16.00 -8.53
N ASP A 112 5.73 15.12 -8.77
CA ASP A 112 4.30 15.45 -8.60
C ASP A 112 3.72 15.07 -7.22
N TYR A 113 4.51 14.46 -6.33
CA TYR A 113 4.06 13.95 -5.03
C TYR A 113 4.65 14.68 -3.82
N LEU A 114 5.59 15.60 -4.05
CA LEU A 114 6.20 16.43 -3.00
C LEU A 114 5.63 17.85 -3.06
N LEU A 115 4.81 18.17 -2.06
CA LEU A 115 4.06 19.41 -1.79
C LEU A 115 2.78 19.61 -2.60
#